data_AF-A0A7J0FHG2-F1
#
_entry.id   AF-A0A7J0FHG2-F1
#
_cell.length_a   1.000
_cell.length_b   1.000
_cell.length_c   1.000
_cell.angle_alpha   90.00
_cell.angle_beta   90.00
_cell.angle_gamma   90.00
#
_symmetry.space_group_name_H-M   'P 1'
#
loop_
_entity.id
_entity.type
_entity.pdbx_description
1 polymer ?
#
loop_
_entity_poly.entity_id
_entity_poly.type
_entity_poly.pdbx_seq_one_letter_code
_entity_poly.pdbx_strand_id
1 'polypeptide(L)'
;MKLFDYKISDAIENEKVVSKSIKIYNVDRAVCGRIAGVVAKKYGDTGFAGQLNITFMGSAGQSFACFLTPGMNIHLVGEANDYVGKGMAGGELVITPVENTGFCPEDATIVGNTCLYGATGGQVFARGKAGERFCCEKLSCRSCSGRYWRPLLVGRNVAAGMTGGLAYILDEDDTLIPKIVDSLVILAELCQVNKEIVKIQRVVAPVGQMQLKSLIEAHVEKTGSSKGSCILKEWDKYLPLFWQLVPPSEEDTPEACAEFEKIALGQVTLRSA
;
A
#
# COMPACT_ATOMS: atom_id res chain seq x y z
N MET A 1 -13.52 -18.02 8.18
CA MET A 1 -14.12 -18.37 6.87
C MET A 1 -13.92 -19.85 6.55
N LYS A 2 -14.96 -20.67 6.69
CA LYS A 2 -14.94 -22.08 6.31
C LYS A 2 -14.97 -22.15 4.77
N LEU A 3 -14.07 -22.92 4.16
CA LEU A 3 -13.96 -23.16 2.71
C LEU A 3 -15.20 -23.83 2.08
N PHE A 4 -16.32 -23.86 2.79
CA PHE A 4 -17.56 -24.57 2.47
C PHE A 4 -18.61 -23.68 1.80
N ASP A 5 -18.20 -22.51 1.33
CA ASP A 5 -19.08 -21.63 0.58
C ASP A 5 -19.14 -22.07 -0.88
N TYR A 6 -20.16 -22.85 -1.21
CA TYR A 6 -20.29 -23.47 -2.53
C TYR A 6 -20.18 -22.46 -3.68
N LYS A 7 -20.65 -21.21 -3.48
CA LYS A 7 -20.60 -20.17 -4.51
C LYS A 7 -19.16 -19.72 -4.80
N ILE A 8 -18.33 -19.63 -3.77
CA ILE A 8 -16.92 -19.26 -3.94
C ILE A 8 -16.16 -20.41 -4.58
N SER A 9 -16.42 -21.65 -4.15
CA SER A 9 -15.83 -22.83 -4.78
C SER A 9 -16.23 -22.96 -6.26
N ASP A 10 -17.52 -22.76 -6.59
CA ASP A 10 -18.00 -22.77 -7.98
C ASP A 10 -17.36 -21.67 -8.84
N ALA A 11 -17.18 -20.47 -8.26
CA ALA A 11 -16.55 -19.36 -8.95
C ALA A 11 -15.05 -19.59 -9.20
N ILE A 12 -14.35 -20.20 -8.25
CA ILE A 12 -12.97 -20.63 -8.46
C ILE A 12 -12.92 -21.74 -9.50
N GLU A 13 -13.83 -22.72 -9.44
CA GLU A 13 -13.78 -23.89 -10.32
C GLU A 13 -14.00 -23.52 -11.78
N ASN A 14 -14.93 -22.59 -12.04
CA ASN A 14 -15.38 -22.22 -13.37
C ASN A 14 -14.96 -20.80 -13.78
N GLU A 15 -14.00 -20.19 -13.06
CA GLU A 15 -13.47 -18.84 -13.35
C GLU A 15 -14.56 -17.76 -13.48
N LYS A 16 -15.59 -17.83 -12.64
CA LYS A 16 -16.71 -16.89 -12.65
C LYS A 16 -16.43 -15.67 -11.78
N VAL A 17 -17.23 -14.63 -12.00
CA VAL A 17 -17.34 -13.48 -11.09
C VAL A 17 -18.33 -13.83 -9.98
N VAL A 18 -17.93 -13.65 -8.73
CA VAL A 18 -18.82 -13.81 -7.56
C VAL A 18 -18.71 -12.59 -6.67
N SER A 19 -19.85 -12.16 -6.11
CA SER A 19 -19.93 -11.10 -5.12
C SER A 19 -20.59 -11.62 -3.84
N LYS A 20 -19.99 -11.36 -2.68
CA LYS A 20 -20.57 -11.80 -1.40
C LYS A 20 -20.23 -10.89 -0.23
N SER A 21 -21.21 -10.67 0.65
CA SER A 21 -21.03 -10.01 1.94
C SER A 21 -21.03 -11.00 3.10
N ILE A 22 -20.08 -10.88 4.03
CA ILE A 22 -19.85 -11.83 5.12
C ILE A 22 -19.54 -11.07 6.41
N LYS A 23 -20.14 -11.47 7.54
CA LYS A 23 -19.74 -10.93 8.86
C LYS A 23 -18.40 -11.52 9.30
N ILE A 24 -17.55 -10.70 9.91
CA ILE A 24 -16.24 -11.11 10.43
C ILE A 24 -16.04 -10.64 11.87
N TYR A 25 -15.34 -11.46 12.65
CA TYR A 25 -14.97 -11.15 14.04
C TYR A 25 -13.47 -11.33 14.26
N ASN A 26 -12.93 -10.72 15.31
CA ASN A 26 -11.49 -10.71 15.58
C ASN A 26 -10.88 -12.13 15.78
N VAL A 27 -11.72 -13.11 16.13
CA VAL A 27 -11.34 -14.53 16.23
C VAL A 27 -11.14 -15.19 14.85
N ASP A 28 -11.72 -14.62 13.79
CA ASP A 28 -11.54 -15.07 12.41
C ASP A 28 -10.18 -14.60 11.87
N ARG A 29 -9.17 -15.45 12.06
CA ARG A 29 -7.79 -15.20 11.61
C ARG A 29 -7.50 -15.80 10.24
N ALA A 30 -6.53 -15.23 9.54
CA ALA A 30 -6.07 -15.70 8.23
C ALA A 30 -7.20 -15.90 7.20
N VAL A 31 -8.24 -15.07 7.29
CA VAL A 31 -9.34 -15.06 6.32
C VAL A 31 -8.79 -14.71 4.93
N CYS A 32 -9.36 -15.33 3.90
CA CYS A 32 -8.89 -15.35 2.51
C CYS A 32 -7.63 -16.18 2.23
N GLY A 33 -6.73 -16.41 3.19
CA GLY A 33 -5.48 -17.15 2.93
C GLY A 33 -5.70 -18.55 2.37
N ARG A 34 -6.71 -19.27 2.87
CA ARG A 34 -7.05 -20.60 2.32
C ARG A 34 -7.69 -20.53 0.93
N ILE A 35 -8.42 -19.46 0.62
CA ILE A 35 -9.02 -19.23 -0.71
C ILE A 35 -7.91 -18.96 -1.71
N ALA A 36 -7.00 -18.04 -1.37
CA ALA A 36 -5.83 -17.74 -2.19
C ALA A 36 -4.99 -18.99 -2.46
N GLY A 37 -4.76 -19.84 -1.45
CA GLY A 37 -4.05 -21.11 -1.63
C GLY A 37 -4.76 -22.08 -2.59
N VAL A 38 -6.09 -22.11 -2.63
CA VAL A 38 -6.85 -22.93 -3.59
C VAL A 38 -6.75 -22.36 -5.00
N VAL A 39 -6.87 -21.04 -5.15
CA VAL A 39 -6.68 -20.35 -6.44
C VAL A 39 -5.27 -20.60 -6.98
N ALA A 40 -4.25 -20.32 -6.18
CA ALA A 40 -2.85 -20.51 -6.56
C ALA A 40 -2.52 -21.97 -6.89
N LYS A 41 -3.07 -22.94 -6.15
CA LYS A 41 -2.88 -24.37 -6.44
C LYS A 41 -3.41 -24.77 -7.82
N LYS A 42 -4.50 -24.15 -8.28
CA LYS A 42 -5.15 -24.50 -9.55
C LYS A 42 -4.60 -23.69 -10.73
N TYR A 43 -4.37 -22.40 -10.52
CA TYR A 43 -4.10 -21.44 -11.58
C TYR A 43 -2.68 -20.85 -11.52
N GLY A 44 -1.88 -21.20 -10.51
CA GLY A 44 -0.63 -20.50 -10.22
C GLY A 44 -0.87 -19.06 -9.77
N ASP A 45 0.19 -18.24 -9.80
CA ASP A 45 0.16 -16.90 -9.24
C ASP A 45 -0.64 -15.88 -10.08
N THR A 46 -0.83 -16.12 -11.38
CA THR A 46 -1.42 -15.15 -12.31
C THR A 46 -2.48 -15.74 -13.25
N GLY A 47 -2.72 -17.05 -13.24
CA GLY A 47 -3.55 -17.72 -14.24
C GLY A 47 -5.07 -17.70 -13.97
N PHE A 48 -5.53 -17.12 -12.86
CA PHE A 48 -6.96 -17.11 -12.52
C PHE A 48 -7.68 -16.00 -13.29
N ALA A 49 -8.60 -16.37 -14.18
CA ALA A 49 -9.38 -15.40 -14.98
C ALA A 49 -10.69 -14.94 -14.32
N GLY A 50 -11.09 -15.56 -13.20
CA GLY A 50 -12.30 -15.20 -12.47
C GLY A 50 -12.13 -13.97 -11.56
N GLN A 51 -13.20 -13.61 -10.86
CA GLN A 51 -13.15 -12.52 -9.87
C GLN A 51 -13.92 -12.87 -8.60
N LEU A 52 -13.25 -12.75 -7.45
CA LEU A 52 -13.81 -12.96 -6.13
C LEU A 52 -13.97 -11.60 -5.44
N ASN A 53 -15.16 -11.01 -5.52
CA ASN A 53 -15.50 -9.75 -4.87
C ASN A 53 -16.13 -10.05 -3.49
N ILE A 54 -15.36 -9.93 -2.42
CA ILE A 54 -15.82 -10.32 -1.08
C ILE A 54 -15.77 -9.12 -0.13
N THR A 55 -16.94 -8.72 0.36
CA THR A 55 -17.08 -7.69 1.37
C THR A 55 -17.23 -8.32 2.75
N PHE A 56 -16.37 -7.94 3.68
CA PHE A 56 -16.43 -8.31 5.08
C PHE A 56 -16.96 -7.15 5.91
N MET A 57 -17.79 -7.44 6.91
CA MET A 57 -18.35 -6.45 7.82
C MET A 57 -18.04 -6.83 9.27
N GLY A 58 -17.31 -5.97 9.98
CA GLY A 58 -16.93 -6.17 11.38
C GLY A 58 -15.44 -5.97 11.64
N SER A 59 -14.93 -6.67 12.65
CA SER A 59 -13.53 -6.57 13.10
C SER A 59 -12.77 -7.81 12.63
N ALA A 60 -11.74 -7.65 11.80
CA ALA A 60 -10.98 -8.76 11.25
C ALA A 60 -9.82 -9.18 12.16
N GLY A 61 -9.63 -10.49 12.33
CA GLY A 61 -8.53 -11.05 13.09
C GLY A 61 -7.16 -10.87 12.42
N GLN A 62 -6.12 -11.36 13.09
CA GLN A 62 -4.75 -11.30 12.58
C GLN A 62 -4.59 -11.99 11.21
N SER A 63 -3.68 -11.46 10.40
CA SER A 63 -3.38 -11.95 9.04
C SER A 63 -4.60 -11.93 8.11
N PHE A 64 -5.51 -10.98 8.31
CA PHE A 64 -6.62 -10.77 7.38
C PHE A 64 -6.12 -10.51 5.96
N ALA A 65 -6.79 -11.11 4.97
CA ALA A 65 -6.45 -10.95 3.56
C ALA A 65 -4.98 -11.30 3.25
N CYS A 66 -4.42 -12.31 3.91
CA CYS A 66 -3.06 -12.76 3.59
C CYS A 66 -3.00 -13.50 2.24
N PHE A 67 -1.87 -13.39 1.56
CA PHE A 67 -1.52 -14.09 0.33
C PHE A 67 -2.47 -13.89 -0.86
N LEU A 68 -3.20 -12.77 -0.93
CA LEU A 68 -4.13 -12.54 -2.05
C LEU A 68 -3.40 -12.65 -3.39
N THR A 69 -4.13 -13.23 -4.35
CA THR A 69 -3.72 -13.39 -5.75
C THR A 69 -4.55 -12.47 -6.65
N PRO A 70 -4.11 -12.20 -7.89
CA PRO A 70 -4.94 -11.54 -8.89
C PRO A 70 -6.34 -12.17 -9.01
N GLY A 71 -7.34 -11.33 -9.26
CA GLY A 71 -8.75 -11.72 -9.28
C GLY A 71 -9.43 -11.75 -7.91
N MET A 72 -8.70 -11.58 -6.80
CA MET A 72 -9.31 -11.42 -5.47
C MET A 72 -9.47 -9.94 -5.10
N ASN A 73 -10.71 -9.48 -4.97
CA ASN A 73 -11.04 -8.10 -4.59
C ASN A 73 -11.76 -8.13 -3.23
N ILE A 74 -11.04 -7.76 -2.19
CA ILE A 74 -11.49 -7.87 -0.81
C ILE A 74 -11.79 -6.48 -0.27
N HIS A 75 -12.99 -6.29 0.27
CA HIS A 75 -13.38 -5.06 0.96
C HIS A 75 -13.70 -5.38 2.41
N LEU A 76 -13.15 -4.63 3.35
CA LEU A 76 -13.51 -4.70 4.77
C LEU A 76 -14.16 -3.38 5.19
N VAL A 77 -15.40 -3.48 5.68
CA VAL A 77 -16.11 -2.40 6.35
C VAL A 77 -16.01 -2.62 7.87
N GLY A 78 -15.11 -1.86 8.51
CA GLY A 78 -14.75 -1.98 9.91
C GLY A 78 -13.25 -1.78 10.12
N GLU A 79 -12.62 -2.68 10.86
CA GLU A 79 -11.22 -2.56 11.31
C GLU A 79 -10.52 -3.92 11.32
N ALA A 80 -9.19 -3.94 11.26
CA ALA A 80 -8.39 -5.17 11.24
C ALA A 80 -7.21 -5.13 12.21
N ASN A 81 -6.86 -6.29 12.75
CA ASN A 81 -5.68 -6.46 13.60
C ASN A 81 -4.37 -6.54 12.78
N ASP A 82 -3.28 -7.01 13.38
CA ASP A 82 -1.96 -7.06 12.75
C ASP A 82 -1.87 -7.97 11.50
N TYR A 83 -0.85 -7.72 10.68
CA TYR A 83 -0.45 -8.52 9.51
C TYR A 83 -1.45 -8.52 8.35
N VAL A 84 -2.25 -7.48 8.21
CA VAL A 84 -3.15 -7.31 7.07
C VAL A 84 -2.36 -7.39 5.76
N GLY A 85 -2.85 -8.18 4.80
CA GLY A 85 -2.22 -8.28 3.48
C GLY A 85 -0.82 -8.91 3.48
N LYS A 86 -0.44 -9.62 4.55
CA LYS A 86 0.84 -10.34 4.61
C LYS A 86 1.02 -11.24 3.38
N GLY A 87 2.16 -11.11 2.71
CA GLY A 87 2.54 -11.93 1.54
C GLY A 87 1.62 -11.77 0.34
N MET A 88 0.89 -10.66 0.23
CA MET A 88 0.01 -10.38 -0.91
C MET A 88 0.82 -10.35 -2.21
N ALA A 89 0.39 -11.12 -3.21
CA ALA A 89 1.05 -11.21 -4.52
C ALA A 89 0.27 -10.48 -5.63
N GLY A 90 -1.03 -10.25 -5.42
CA GLY A 90 -1.90 -9.54 -6.35
C GLY A 90 -3.27 -9.28 -5.74
N GLY A 91 -4.21 -8.83 -6.58
CA GLY A 91 -5.56 -8.49 -6.15
C GLY A 91 -5.66 -7.10 -5.52
N GLU A 92 -6.83 -6.81 -4.96
CA GLU A 92 -7.17 -5.53 -4.35
C GLU A 92 -7.69 -5.75 -2.92
N LEU A 93 -7.22 -4.93 -1.99
CA LEU A 93 -7.69 -4.89 -0.61
C LEU A 93 -8.11 -3.47 -0.23
N VAL A 94 -9.38 -3.28 0.05
CA VAL A 94 -9.96 -2.01 0.50
C VAL A 94 -10.40 -2.15 1.95
N ILE A 95 -10.05 -1.19 2.81
CA ILE A 95 -10.45 -1.15 4.20
C ILE A 95 -11.03 0.22 4.50
N THR A 96 -12.30 0.25 4.87
CA THR A 96 -13.04 1.48 5.21
C THR A 96 -13.69 1.30 6.57
N PRO A 97 -13.79 2.36 7.38
CA PRO A 97 -14.53 2.27 8.63
C PRO A 97 -16.03 2.04 8.34
N VAL A 98 -16.80 1.70 9.38
CA VAL A 98 -18.26 1.74 9.28
C VAL A 98 -18.73 3.18 8.99
N GLU A 99 -19.87 3.33 8.32
CA GLU A 99 -20.44 4.66 8.12
C GLU A 99 -20.89 5.27 9.46
N ASN A 100 -20.88 6.61 9.56
CA ASN A 100 -21.35 7.35 10.74
C ASN A 100 -20.66 6.94 12.05
N THR A 101 -19.35 6.70 12.01
CA THR A 101 -18.51 6.34 13.16
C THR A 101 -18.53 7.33 14.33
N GLY A 102 -18.96 8.57 14.11
CA GLY A 102 -18.90 9.64 15.10
C GLY A 102 -17.50 10.18 15.38
N PHE A 103 -16.48 9.69 14.65
CA PHE A 103 -15.10 10.16 14.69
C PHE A 103 -14.55 10.38 13.28
N CYS A 104 -13.50 11.17 13.15
CA CYS A 104 -12.77 11.39 11.90
C CYS A 104 -12.00 10.10 11.53
N PRO A 105 -12.37 9.37 10.45
CA PRO A 105 -11.67 8.13 10.06
C PRO A 105 -10.16 8.29 9.92
N GLU A 106 -9.75 9.46 9.43
CA GLU A 106 -8.36 9.79 9.15
C GLU A 106 -7.52 9.89 10.43
N ASP A 107 -8.16 10.07 11.59
CA ASP A 107 -7.49 10.13 12.89
C ASP A 107 -7.43 8.81 13.65
N ALA A 108 -8.25 7.84 13.26
CA ALA A 108 -8.41 6.57 13.95
C ALA A 108 -7.55 5.46 13.34
N THR A 109 -7.01 4.58 14.19
CA THR A 109 -6.31 3.36 13.74
C THR A 109 -7.32 2.36 13.21
N ILE A 110 -7.15 1.93 11.97
CA ILE A 110 -8.05 0.98 11.28
C ILE A 110 -7.37 -0.35 10.94
N VAL A 111 -6.03 -0.35 10.86
CA VAL A 111 -5.23 -1.58 10.69
C VAL A 111 -4.09 -1.64 11.69
N GLY A 112 -3.75 -2.85 12.13
CA GLY A 112 -2.68 -3.10 13.09
C GLY A 112 -1.26 -2.97 12.50
N ASN A 113 -0.32 -3.64 13.16
CA ASN A 113 1.10 -3.59 12.87
C ASN A 113 1.50 -4.55 11.74
N THR A 114 2.69 -4.33 11.16
CA THR A 114 3.35 -5.26 10.23
C THR A 114 2.47 -5.68 9.04
N CYS A 115 1.63 -4.75 8.56
CA CYS A 115 0.83 -4.94 7.37
C CYS A 115 1.73 -5.02 6.13
N LEU A 116 1.28 -5.79 5.13
CA LEU A 116 1.97 -5.99 3.85
C LEU A 116 3.37 -6.60 3.96
N TYR A 117 3.64 -7.27 5.07
CA TYR A 117 4.91 -7.96 5.28
C TYR A 117 5.17 -8.98 4.16
N GLY A 118 6.25 -8.76 3.40
CA GLY A 118 6.65 -9.60 2.27
C GLY A 118 5.66 -9.58 1.09
N ALA A 119 4.83 -8.55 0.96
CA ALA A 119 3.97 -8.40 -0.22
C ALA A 119 4.83 -8.20 -1.47
N THR A 120 4.50 -8.92 -2.55
CA THR A 120 5.20 -8.87 -3.83
C THR A 120 4.40 -8.15 -4.92
N GLY A 121 3.10 -7.94 -4.72
CA GLY A 121 2.24 -7.22 -5.67
C GLY A 121 0.87 -6.89 -5.08
N GLY A 122 -0.05 -6.45 -5.94
CA GLY A 122 -1.40 -6.06 -5.56
C GLY A 122 -1.53 -4.60 -5.09
N GLN A 123 -2.76 -4.23 -4.74
CA GLN A 123 -3.12 -2.86 -4.33
C GLN A 123 -3.88 -2.87 -3.01
N VAL A 124 -3.49 -2.00 -2.09
CA VAL A 124 -4.15 -1.86 -0.79
C VAL A 124 -4.51 -0.40 -0.53
N PHE A 125 -5.76 -0.18 -0.15
CA PHE A 125 -6.33 1.12 0.20
C PHE A 125 -6.96 1.02 1.59
N ALA A 126 -6.49 1.82 2.54
CA ALA A 126 -7.04 1.87 3.89
C ALA A 126 -7.42 3.31 4.25
N ARG A 127 -8.67 3.52 4.68
CA ARG A 127 -9.14 4.82 5.16
C ARG A 127 -9.01 4.91 6.68
N GLY A 128 -7.80 5.25 7.12
CA GLY A 128 -7.46 5.46 8.51
C GLY A 128 -5.96 5.24 8.75
N LYS A 129 -5.56 5.19 10.02
CA LYS A 129 -4.17 4.99 10.43
C LYS A 129 -3.81 3.51 10.51
N ALA A 130 -2.57 3.20 10.16
CA ALA A 130 -1.97 1.89 10.38
C ALA A 130 -1.15 1.85 11.68
N GLY A 131 -0.82 0.65 12.16
CA GLY A 131 0.12 0.46 13.26
C GLY A 131 1.59 0.63 12.84
N GLU A 132 2.48 0.17 13.70
CA GLU A 132 3.93 0.17 13.46
C GLU A 132 4.34 -0.80 12.34
N ARG A 133 5.54 -0.60 11.77
CA ARG A 133 6.17 -1.50 10.78
C ARG A 133 5.31 -1.79 9.55
N PHE A 134 4.55 -0.78 9.10
CA PHE A 134 3.78 -0.87 7.86
C PHE A 134 4.74 -1.06 6.66
N CYS A 135 4.45 -1.99 5.74
CA CYS A 135 5.24 -2.28 4.54
C CYS A 135 6.69 -2.74 4.77
N CYS A 136 6.94 -3.63 5.73
CA CYS A 136 8.29 -4.18 5.93
C CYS A 136 8.69 -5.23 4.87
N GLU A 137 9.93 -5.07 4.38
CA GLU A 137 10.80 -6.04 3.68
C GLU A 137 10.85 -6.01 2.13
N LYS A 138 9.82 -5.54 1.39
CA LYS A 138 9.91 -5.15 -0.04
C LYS A 138 8.79 -4.17 -0.42
N LEU A 139 9.12 -3.01 -0.96
CA LEU A 139 8.14 -2.03 -1.49
C LEU A 139 7.84 -2.30 -2.98
N SER A 140 7.45 -3.52 -3.34
CA SER A 140 6.91 -3.81 -4.70
C SER A 140 5.38 -3.75 -4.75
N CYS A 141 4.72 -3.56 -3.60
CA CYS A 141 3.28 -3.33 -3.51
C CYS A 141 3.00 -1.83 -3.68
N ARG A 142 2.18 -1.46 -4.67
CA ARG A 142 1.73 -0.09 -4.94
C ARG A 142 0.74 0.33 -3.85
N SER A 143 1.27 0.63 -2.67
CA SER A 143 0.51 0.96 -1.46
C SER A 143 0.10 2.43 -1.50
N CYS A 144 -1.20 2.69 -1.57
CA CYS A 144 -1.75 4.04 -1.69
C CYS A 144 -2.54 4.33 -0.42
N SER A 145 -1.87 4.92 0.56
CA SER A 145 -2.54 5.53 1.69
C SER A 145 -2.29 7.04 1.64
N GLY A 146 -3.34 7.85 1.74
CA GLY A 146 -3.30 9.27 2.10
C GLY A 146 -4.18 9.43 3.36
N ARG A 147 -3.99 10.34 4.32
CA ARG A 147 -3.03 11.43 4.56
C ARG A 147 -2.72 11.46 6.07
N TYR A 148 -1.69 12.23 6.40
CA TYR A 148 -1.52 13.04 7.60
C TYR A 148 -1.49 12.41 9.01
N TRP A 149 -0.22 12.28 9.44
CA TRP A 149 0.30 12.05 10.78
C TRP A 149 0.17 10.64 11.37
N ARG A 150 1.18 9.85 10.98
CA ARG A 150 1.68 8.62 11.61
C ARG A 150 0.74 7.40 11.50
N PRO A 151 0.87 6.50 10.49
CA PRO A 151 1.94 6.29 9.51
C PRO A 151 1.43 6.18 8.06
N LEU A 152 1.66 7.21 7.23
CA LEU A 152 2.20 6.94 5.89
C LEU A 152 3.68 6.65 6.14
N LEU A 153 3.96 5.40 6.53
CA LEU A 153 5.27 4.98 7.06
C LEU A 153 5.77 5.88 8.21
N VAL A 154 5.33 5.56 9.43
CA VAL A 154 5.90 5.96 10.73
C VAL A 154 5.85 4.73 11.63
N GLY A 155 6.84 3.87 11.45
CA GLY A 155 7.39 3.05 12.52
C GLY A 155 8.84 3.45 12.70
N ARG A 156 9.45 3.16 13.85
CA ARG A 156 10.91 2.95 13.87
C ARG A 156 11.18 1.92 12.76
N ASN A 157 12.01 2.24 11.75
CA ASN A 157 12.29 1.45 10.53
C ASN A 157 11.47 1.75 9.26
N VAL A 158 11.00 2.98 9.06
CA VAL A 158 10.61 3.43 7.73
C VAL A 158 11.84 3.44 6.84
N ALA A 159 11.78 2.78 5.69
CA ALA A 159 12.89 2.60 4.74
C ALA A 159 14.06 1.72 5.21
N ALA A 160 13.98 1.03 6.35
CA ALA A 160 14.99 0.03 6.70
C ALA A 160 14.89 -1.17 5.73
N GLY A 161 15.87 -1.32 4.85
CA GLY A 161 15.89 -2.36 3.81
C GLY A 161 15.11 -2.02 2.53
N MET A 162 14.79 -0.74 2.29
CA MET A 162 14.16 -0.30 1.05
C MET A 162 15.18 -0.32 -0.10
N THR A 163 15.26 -1.46 -0.79
CA THR A 163 16.15 -1.67 -1.94
C THR A 163 15.50 -1.37 -3.29
N GLY A 164 14.20 -1.04 -3.32
CA GLY A 164 13.45 -0.68 -4.54
C GLY A 164 12.03 -0.19 -4.23
N GLY A 165 11.40 0.45 -5.21
CA GLY A 165 10.09 1.12 -5.11
C GLY A 165 10.15 2.59 -4.66
N LEU A 166 9.07 3.34 -4.87
CA LEU A 166 8.94 4.74 -4.48
C LEU A 166 7.89 4.90 -3.37
N ALA A 167 8.12 5.83 -2.44
CA ALA A 167 7.13 6.20 -1.44
C ALA A 167 6.87 7.71 -1.45
N TYR A 168 5.60 8.09 -1.38
CA TYR A 168 5.17 9.47 -1.24
C TYR A 168 4.62 9.67 0.17
N ILE A 169 5.13 10.67 0.87
CA ILE A 169 4.73 10.98 2.24
C ILE A 169 4.26 12.42 2.27
N LEU A 170 3.15 12.65 2.91
CA LEU A 170 2.54 13.96 2.96
C LEU A 170 2.80 14.61 4.34
N ASP A 171 3.40 15.81 4.37
CA ASP A 171 3.87 16.53 5.59
C ASP A 171 3.33 17.99 5.65
N GLU A 172 2.36 18.29 6.55
CA GLU A 172 1.54 19.51 6.69
C GLU A 172 2.21 20.37 7.77
N ASP A 173 2.90 19.71 8.70
CA ASP A 173 3.51 20.29 9.89
C ASP A 173 5.04 20.41 9.76
N ASP A 174 5.62 20.10 8.59
CA ASP A 174 7.07 20.13 8.26
C ASP A 174 7.98 19.46 9.30
N THR A 175 7.53 18.33 9.81
CA THR A 175 8.13 17.63 10.95
C THR A 175 8.65 16.25 10.58
N LEU A 176 8.59 15.90 9.29
CA LEU A 176 9.17 14.67 8.76
C LEU A 176 10.69 14.69 8.89
N ILE A 177 11.36 15.77 8.46
CA ILE A 177 12.83 15.86 8.49
C ILE A 177 13.38 15.67 9.91
N PRO A 178 12.93 16.40 10.95
CA PRO A 178 13.45 16.22 12.30
C PRO A 178 13.35 14.78 12.82
N LYS A 179 12.22 14.10 12.59
CA LYS A 179 12.00 12.73 13.08
C LYS A 179 12.76 11.68 12.28
N ILE A 180 12.90 11.89 10.98
CA ILE A 180 13.70 11.03 10.13
C ILE A 180 15.17 11.20 10.53
N VAL A 181 15.65 12.42 10.75
CA VAL A 181 17.00 12.69 11.23
C VAL A 181 17.24 12.03 12.60
N ASP A 182 16.33 12.16 13.57
CA ASP A 182 16.45 11.46 14.85
C ASP A 182 16.49 9.92 14.70
N SER A 183 15.73 9.37 13.75
CA SER A 183 15.70 7.92 13.47
C SER A 183 16.89 7.44 12.63
N LEU A 184 17.40 8.28 11.73
CA LEU A 184 18.57 8.03 10.88
C LEU A 184 19.88 8.21 11.65
N VAL A 185 19.93 9.11 12.65
CA VAL A 185 21.10 9.27 13.54
C VAL A 185 21.27 8.03 14.42
N ILE A 186 20.17 7.42 14.89
CA ILE A 186 20.23 6.13 15.60
C ILE A 186 20.67 4.99 14.66
N LEU A 187 20.29 5.03 13.38
CA LEU A 187 20.77 4.06 12.38
C LEU A 187 22.22 4.31 11.96
N ALA A 188 22.69 5.55 11.92
CA ALA A 188 24.07 5.90 11.59
C ALA A 188 25.07 5.45 12.68
N GLU A 189 24.67 5.47 13.95
CA GLU A 189 25.50 4.95 15.04
C GLU A 189 25.47 3.41 15.16
N LEU A 190 24.36 2.75 14.80
CA LEU A 190 24.24 1.28 14.84
C LEU A 190 24.68 0.56 13.56
N CYS A 191 24.72 1.25 12.41
CA CYS A 191 25.08 0.68 11.11
C CYS A 191 26.36 1.33 10.55
N GLN A 192 27.53 0.97 11.08
CA GLN A 192 28.84 1.25 10.47
C GLN A 192 29.08 0.52 9.12
N VAL A 193 28.05 0.07 8.39
CA VAL A 193 28.25 -0.83 7.21
C VAL A 193 27.53 -0.45 5.91
N ASN A 194 26.40 0.25 5.87
CA ASN A 194 25.74 0.54 4.57
C ASN A 194 25.56 2.04 4.29
N LYS A 195 26.31 2.55 3.30
CA LYS A 195 26.13 3.87 2.68
C LYS A 195 24.94 3.93 1.69
N GLU A 196 23.95 3.06 1.84
CA GLU A 196 22.77 2.98 0.96
C GLU A 196 21.62 3.78 1.59
N ILE A 197 21.72 5.10 1.57
CA ILE A 197 20.73 5.99 2.17
C ILE A 197 19.67 6.32 1.11
N VAL A 198 18.40 6.09 1.44
CA VAL A 198 17.25 6.53 0.64
C VAL A 198 17.27 8.06 0.52
N LYS A 199 17.26 8.56 -0.71
CA LYS A 199 17.18 10.00 -1.01
C LYS A 199 15.78 10.51 -0.70
N ILE A 200 15.71 11.63 0.01
CA ILE A 200 14.45 12.31 0.33
C ILE A 200 14.40 13.59 -0.48
N GLN A 201 13.39 13.73 -1.34
CA GLN A 201 13.23 14.88 -2.21
C GLN A 201 11.76 15.33 -2.28
N ARG A 202 11.49 16.53 -2.82
CA ARG A 202 10.13 16.94 -3.16
C ARG A 202 9.69 16.27 -4.47
N VAL A 203 8.38 16.18 -4.71
CA VAL A 203 7.83 15.58 -5.93
C VAL A 203 7.99 16.54 -7.12
N VAL A 204 9.16 16.49 -7.75
CA VAL A 204 9.54 17.44 -8.82
C VAL A 204 9.20 16.94 -10.23
N ALA A 205 9.27 15.62 -10.46
CA ALA A 205 9.08 15.05 -11.79
C ALA A 205 7.59 15.01 -12.19
N PRO A 206 7.19 15.51 -13.38
CA PRO A 206 5.80 15.48 -13.82
C PRO A 206 5.17 14.08 -13.83
N VAL A 207 5.95 13.05 -14.21
CA VAL A 207 5.48 11.65 -14.19
C VAL A 207 5.22 11.18 -12.76
N GLY A 208 6.10 11.54 -11.81
CA GLY A 208 5.89 11.26 -10.38
C GLY A 208 4.66 11.96 -9.81
N GLN A 209 4.40 13.20 -10.22
CA GLN A 209 3.18 13.93 -9.84
C GLN A 209 1.92 13.26 -10.37
N MET A 210 1.92 12.83 -11.64
CA MET A 210 0.80 12.09 -12.24
C MET A 210 0.58 10.74 -11.55
N GLN A 211 1.66 10.02 -11.25
CA GLN A 211 1.59 8.76 -10.50
C GLN A 211 0.93 9.00 -9.15
N LEU A 212 1.43 9.94 -8.34
CA LEU A 212 0.88 10.27 -7.03
C LEU A 212 -0.60 10.66 -7.11
N LYS A 213 -0.97 11.53 -8.06
CA LYS A 213 -2.35 11.97 -8.26
C LYS A 213 -3.27 10.79 -8.56
N SER A 214 -2.87 9.91 -9.48
CA SER A 214 -3.63 8.70 -9.84
C SER A 214 -3.82 7.76 -8.65
N LEU A 215 -2.81 7.64 -7.76
CA LEU A 215 -2.93 6.84 -6.55
C LEU A 215 -3.95 7.41 -5.56
N ILE A 216 -3.98 8.74 -5.42
CA ILE A 216 -4.93 9.42 -4.55
C ILE A 216 -6.34 9.35 -5.14
N GLU A 217 -6.49 9.48 -6.46
CA GLU A 217 -7.77 9.31 -7.17
C GLU A 217 -8.34 7.90 -6.93
N ALA A 218 -7.53 6.86 -7.15
CA ALA A 218 -7.93 5.48 -6.87
C ALA A 218 -8.29 5.28 -5.39
N HIS A 219 -7.51 5.85 -4.46
CA HIS A 219 -7.82 5.79 -3.04
C HIS A 219 -9.17 6.45 -2.72
N VAL A 220 -9.46 7.62 -3.29
CA VAL A 220 -10.74 8.32 -3.11
C VAL A 220 -11.90 7.53 -3.69
N GLU A 221 -11.76 7.01 -4.92
CA GLU A 221 -12.77 6.19 -5.57
C GLU A 221 -13.13 4.95 -4.74
N LYS A 222 -12.12 4.26 -4.21
CA LYS A 222 -12.30 3.00 -3.49
C LYS A 222 -12.76 3.18 -2.05
N THR A 223 -12.39 4.29 -1.39
CA THR A 223 -12.63 4.47 0.06
C THR A 223 -13.60 5.59 0.43
N GLY A 224 -13.96 6.45 -0.53
CA GLY A 224 -14.72 7.67 -0.26
C GLY A 224 -13.98 8.66 0.65
N SER A 225 -12.65 8.64 0.66
CA SER A 225 -11.82 9.51 1.52
C SER A 225 -12.10 11.00 1.27
N SER A 226 -12.60 11.69 2.29
CA SER A 226 -12.88 13.13 2.26
C SER A 226 -11.57 13.93 2.19
N LYS A 227 -10.56 13.48 2.93
CA LYS A 227 -9.22 14.08 2.99
C LYS A 227 -8.47 13.88 1.68
N GLY A 228 -8.58 12.70 1.04
CA GLY A 228 -8.12 12.49 -0.34
C GLY A 228 -8.82 13.41 -1.34
N SER A 229 -10.14 13.55 -1.23
CA SER A 229 -10.91 14.47 -2.07
C SER A 229 -10.47 15.93 -1.91
N CYS A 230 -10.12 16.35 -0.69
CA CYS A 230 -9.58 17.68 -0.40
C CYS A 230 -8.19 17.89 -1.06
N ILE A 231 -7.31 16.87 -1.05
CA ILE A 231 -6.03 16.93 -1.80
C ILE A 231 -6.27 17.24 -3.27
N LEU A 232 -7.16 16.46 -3.90
CA LEU A 232 -7.36 16.54 -5.33
C LEU A 232 -7.97 17.89 -5.74
N LYS A 233 -8.82 18.47 -4.89
CA LYS A 233 -9.40 19.81 -5.09
C LYS A 233 -8.36 20.93 -4.94
N GLU A 234 -7.49 20.84 -3.95
CA GLU A 234 -6.45 21.85 -3.66
C GLU A 234 -5.06 21.35 -4.06
N TRP A 235 -4.93 20.71 -5.22
CA TRP A 235 -3.71 19.99 -5.62
C TRP A 235 -2.45 20.85 -5.56
N ASP A 236 -2.50 22.06 -6.12
CA ASP A 236 -1.34 22.95 -6.21
C ASP A 236 -0.84 23.43 -4.83
N LYS A 237 -1.73 23.48 -3.84
CA LYS A 237 -1.40 23.80 -2.45
C LYS A 237 -0.78 22.61 -1.72
N TYR A 238 -1.23 21.39 -2.03
CA TYR A 238 -0.78 20.18 -1.35
C TYR A 238 0.45 19.54 -1.96
N LEU A 239 0.66 19.68 -3.26
CA LEU A 239 1.79 19.08 -3.97
C LEU A 239 3.16 19.44 -3.33
N PRO A 240 3.45 20.71 -2.97
CA PRO A 240 4.72 21.07 -2.33
C PRO A 240 4.93 20.43 -0.95
N LEU A 241 3.85 19.98 -0.30
CA LEU A 241 3.87 19.35 1.02
C LEU A 241 4.20 17.84 0.96
N PHE A 242 4.21 17.26 -0.24
CA PHE A 242 4.64 15.87 -0.43
C PHE A 242 6.17 15.76 -0.49
N TRP A 243 6.67 14.75 0.21
CA TRP A 243 8.00 14.19 0.13
C TRP A 243 7.96 12.90 -0.68
N GLN A 244 9.03 12.66 -1.43
CA GLN A 244 9.28 11.46 -2.19
C GLN A 244 10.55 10.80 -1.63
N LEU A 245 10.42 9.53 -1.24
CA LEU A 245 11.53 8.68 -0.82
C LEU A 245 11.94 7.85 -2.02
N VAL A 246 13.19 8.01 -2.44
CA VAL A 246 13.77 7.43 -3.64
C VAL A 246 15.00 6.62 -3.24
N PRO A 247 14.96 5.28 -3.31
CA PRO A 247 16.15 4.47 -3.07
C PRO A 247 17.11 4.59 -4.28
N PRO A 248 18.41 4.30 -4.10
CA PRO A 248 19.41 4.43 -5.17
C PRO A 248 19.06 3.69 -6.47
N SER A 249 18.32 2.59 -6.38
CA SER A 249 17.86 1.79 -7.52
C SER A 249 16.80 2.47 -8.40
N GLU A 250 16.10 3.49 -7.87
CA GLU A 250 14.99 4.17 -8.55
C GLU A 250 15.33 5.63 -8.89
N GLU A 251 16.55 6.09 -8.64
CA GLU A 251 16.95 7.50 -8.85
C GLU A 251 16.79 7.97 -10.29
N ASP A 252 17.08 7.09 -11.24
CA ASP A 252 17.01 7.38 -12.67
C ASP A 252 15.64 7.01 -13.28
N THR A 253 14.60 6.78 -12.48
CA THR A 253 13.25 6.56 -13.00
C THR A 253 12.59 7.86 -13.44
N PRO A 254 11.69 7.84 -14.44
CA PRO A 254 10.95 9.04 -14.87
C PRO A 254 10.08 9.62 -13.75
N GLU A 255 9.66 8.80 -12.78
CA GLU A 255 8.91 9.23 -11.61
C GLU A 255 9.75 9.97 -10.57
N ALA A 256 11.05 9.68 -10.48
CA ALA A 256 11.96 10.31 -9.53
C ALA A 256 12.78 11.46 -10.15
N CYS A 257 13.12 11.37 -11.44
CA CYS A 257 14.01 12.31 -12.11
C CYS A 257 13.26 13.21 -13.10
N ALA A 258 13.20 14.51 -12.83
CA ALA A 258 12.58 15.49 -13.73
C ALA A 258 13.34 15.67 -15.05
N GLU A 259 14.64 15.34 -15.09
CA GLU A 259 15.49 15.45 -16.28
C GLU A 259 15.66 14.12 -17.03
N PHE A 260 14.84 13.12 -16.73
CA PHE A 260 14.93 11.77 -17.30
C PHE A 260 15.10 11.77 -18.83
N GLU A 261 14.34 12.60 -19.55
CA GLU A 261 14.44 12.70 -21.02
C GLU A 261 15.83 13.13 -21.50
N LYS A 262 16.49 14.06 -20.80
CA LYS A 262 17.86 14.51 -21.14
C LYS A 262 18.89 13.43 -20.87
N ILE A 263 18.74 12.69 -19.76
CA ILE A 263 19.65 11.60 -19.37
C ILE A 263 19.52 10.43 -20.35
N ALA A 264 18.30 10.07 -20.72
CA ALA A 264 18.02 9.02 -21.70
C ALA A 264 18.62 9.35 -23.08
N LEU A 265 18.48 10.60 -23.55
CA LEU A 265 19.08 11.07 -24.81
C LEU A 265 20.61 11.08 -24.77
N GLY A 266 21.23 11.43 -23.64
CA GLY A 266 22.68 11.40 -23.45
C GLY A 266 23.27 9.98 -23.48
N GLN A 267 22.59 9.00 -22.87
CA GLN A 267 23.03 7.60 -22.86
C GLN A 267 22.91 6.92 -24.23
N VAL A 268 21.91 7.28 -25.04
CA VAL A 268 21.77 6.78 -26.42
C VAL A 268 22.95 7.24 -27.27
N THR A 269 23.34 8.52 -27.13
CA THR A 269 24.42 9.12 -27.92
C THR A 269 25.79 8.51 -27.62
N LEU A 270 26.04 8.09 -26.37
CA LEU A 270 27.28 7.43 -25.93
C LEU A 270 27.38 5.94 -26.30
N ARG A 271 26.27 5.25 -26.56
CA ARG A 271 26.27 3.84 -27.01
C ARG A 271 26.36 3.68 -28.53
N SER A 272 26.16 4.77 -29.27
CA SER A 272 26.29 4.84 -30.74
C SER A 272 27.63 5.39 -31.22
N ALA A 273 28.60 5.58 -30.33
CA ALA A 273 29.95 6.08 -30.62
C ALA A 273 31.01 4.99 -30.38
#